data_AF-A0A9N9PK19-F1
#
_entry.id   AF-A0A9N9PK19-F1
#
_cell.length_a   1.000
_cell.length_b   1.000
_cell.length_c   1.000
_cell.angle_alpha   90.00
_cell.angle_beta   90.00
_cell.angle_gamma   90.00
#
_symmetry.space_group_name_H-M   'P 1'
#
loop_
_entity.id
_entity.type
_entity.pdbx_description
1 polymer ?
#
loop_
_entity_poly.entity_id
_entity_poly.type
_entity_poly.pdbx_seq_one_letter_code
_entity_poly.pdbx_strand_id
1 'polypeptide(L)'
;HLFQGKNFRDLIYKSVIGKSNVVINILKKYADNEKPIDLQDLFYRFTMDTFGDMSFGVDFGCLTHPEEKSQFVTNFDFAQDIMFERYGRPFWKFIEKYSEKGRNMRKACKYIDDYVYNMINNHKSELEIEKKS
;
A
#
# COMPACT_ATOMS: atom_id res chain seq x y z
N HIS A 1 4.53 12.61 15.13
CA HIS A 1 3.46 12.09 16.01
C HIS A 1 2.21 11.84 15.17
N LEU A 2 2.20 10.76 14.37
CA LEU A 2 1.11 10.46 13.44
C LEU A 2 -0.26 10.31 14.17
N PHE A 3 -0.25 9.87 15.43
CA PHE A 3 -1.44 9.51 16.21
C PHE A 3 -1.91 10.56 17.23
N GLN A 4 -1.52 11.85 17.10
CA GLN A 4 -2.15 12.90 17.92
C GLN A 4 -3.54 13.24 17.35
N GLY A 5 -4.58 13.07 18.18
CA GLY A 5 -5.97 12.85 17.74
C GLY A 5 -6.68 13.95 16.94
N LYS A 6 -6.14 15.18 16.85
CA LYS A 6 -6.71 16.22 15.96
C LYS A 6 -6.17 16.11 14.53
N ASN A 7 -4.85 16.15 14.34
CA ASN A 7 -4.25 16.02 13.01
C ASN A 7 -4.49 14.62 12.39
N PHE A 8 -4.51 13.59 13.23
CA PHE A 8 -4.80 12.22 12.80
C PHE A 8 -6.22 12.08 12.24
N ARG A 9 -7.20 12.74 12.87
CA ARG A 9 -8.60 12.67 12.45
C ARG A 9 -8.76 13.29 11.06
N ASP A 10 -8.27 14.51 10.85
CA ASP A 10 -8.51 15.23 9.60
C ASP A 10 -7.83 14.55 8.40
N LEU A 11 -6.62 14.00 8.58
CA LEU A 11 -5.91 13.25 7.56
C LEU A 11 -6.66 11.96 7.16
N ILE A 12 -7.09 11.18 8.15
CA ILE A 12 -7.85 9.95 7.90
C ILE A 12 -9.17 10.27 7.23
N TYR A 13 -9.92 11.24 7.75
CA TYR A 13 -11.22 11.60 7.19
C TYR A 13 -11.09 12.03 5.73
N LYS A 14 -10.10 12.87 5.41
CA LYS A 14 -9.88 13.31 4.02
C LYS A 14 -9.55 12.12 3.11
N SER A 15 -8.62 11.26 3.51
CA SER A 15 -8.19 10.12 2.70
C SER A 15 -9.32 9.11 2.49
N VAL A 16 -9.93 8.65 3.59
CA VAL A 16 -11.00 7.65 3.56
C VAL A 16 -12.19 8.13 2.74
N ILE A 17 -12.64 9.37 2.94
CA ILE A 17 -13.79 9.93 2.20
C ILE A 17 -13.45 10.09 0.72
N GLY A 18 -12.25 10.60 0.40
CA GLY A 18 -11.77 10.73 -0.97
C GLY A 18 -11.78 9.40 -1.70
N LYS A 19 -11.18 8.37 -1.12
CA LYS A 19 -11.11 7.02 -1.70
C LYS A 19 -12.47 6.33 -1.72
N SER A 20 -13.34 6.57 -0.75
CA SER A 20 -14.72 6.04 -0.72
C SER A 20 -15.56 6.57 -1.88
N ASN A 21 -15.42 7.85 -2.23
CA ASN A 21 -16.12 8.41 -3.39
C ASN A 21 -15.68 7.74 -4.70
N VAL A 22 -14.40 7.40 -4.84
CA VAL A 22 -13.90 6.64 -6.00
C VAL A 22 -14.53 5.24 -6.04
N VAL A 23 -14.56 4.53 -4.90
CA VAL A 23 -15.21 3.22 -4.79
C VAL A 23 -16.70 3.28 -5.14
N ILE A 24 -17.44 4.27 -4.64
CA ILE A 24 -18.86 4.47 -4.96
C ILE A 24 -19.05 4.68 -6.47
N ASN A 25 -18.19 5.46 -7.11
CA ASN A 25 -18.26 5.67 -8.55
C ASN A 25 -17.95 4.40 -9.35
N ILE A 26 -17.00 3.58 -8.89
CA ILE A 26 -16.73 2.26 -9.50
C ILE A 26 -17.97 1.37 -9.35
N LEU A 27 -18.54 1.25 -8.14
CA LEU A 27 -19.71 0.42 -7.89
C LEU A 27 -20.92 0.86 -8.74
N LYS A 28 -21.18 2.17 -8.87
CA LYS A 28 -22.21 2.71 -9.75
C LYS A 28 -22.00 2.29 -11.20
N LYS A 29 -20.78 2.45 -11.73
CA LYS A 29 -20.45 2.03 -13.10
C LYS A 29 -20.71 0.54 -13.32
N TYR A 30 -20.33 -0.32 -12.37
CA TYR A 30 -20.59 -1.76 -12.50
C TYR A 30 -22.09 -2.08 -12.43
N ALA A 31 -22.83 -1.43 -11.53
CA ALA A 31 -24.27 -1.58 -11.41
C ALA A 31 -25.02 -1.12 -12.67
N ASP A 32 -24.68 0.05 -13.22
CA ASP A 32 -25.27 0.61 -14.45
C ASP A 32 -25.03 -0.27 -15.67
N ASN A 33 -23.95 -1.08 -15.65
CA ASN A 33 -23.61 -2.02 -16.72
C ASN A 33 -24.01 -3.47 -16.38
N GLU A 34 -24.70 -3.71 -15.26
CA GLU A 34 -25.08 -5.04 -14.76
C GLU A 34 -23.91 -6.04 -14.69
N LYS A 35 -22.70 -5.54 -14.39
CA LYS A 35 -21.48 -6.36 -14.33
C LYS A 35 -21.21 -6.85 -12.90
N PRO A 36 -20.83 -8.12 -12.73
CA PRO A 36 -20.33 -8.58 -11.44
C PRO A 36 -19.02 -7.86 -11.10
N ILE A 37 -18.80 -7.63 -9.80
CA ILE A 37 -17.58 -7.04 -9.27
C ILE A 37 -17.04 -7.89 -8.13
N ASP A 38 -15.72 -8.06 -8.09
CA ASP A 38 -15.03 -8.68 -6.95
C ASP A 38 -14.84 -7.62 -5.85
N LEU A 39 -15.60 -7.75 -4.77
CA LEU A 39 -15.51 -6.85 -3.62
C LEU A 39 -14.21 -7.04 -2.83
N GLN A 40 -13.60 -8.23 -2.86
CA GLN A 40 -12.32 -8.46 -2.18
C GLN A 40 -11.21 -7.65 -2.85
N ASP A 41 -11.10 -7.71 -4.17
CA ASP A 41 -10.15 -6.90 -4.95
C ASP A 41 -10.40 -5.40 -4.73
N LEU A 42 -11.67 -4.98 -4.82
CA LEU A 42 -12.04 -3.57 -4.66
C LEU A 42 -11.64 -3.04 -3.28
N PHE A 43 -11.91 -3.78 -2.20
CA PHE A 43 -11.54 -3.38 -0.85
C PHE A 43 -10.05 -3.48 -0.57
N TYR A 44 -9.35 -4.42 -1.20
CA TYR A 44 -7.89 -4.47 -1.16
C TYR A 44 -7.28 -3.20 -1.79
N ARG A 45 -7.74 -2.81 -3.00
CA ARG A 45 -7.31 -1.60 -3.69
C ARG A 45 -7.60 -0.34 -2.89
N PHE A 46 -8.81 -0.25 -2.32
CA PHE A 46 -9.19 0.84 -1.42
C PHE A 46 -8.27 0.93 -0.20
N THR A 47 -7.96 -0.21 0.43
CA THR A 47 -7.11 -0.26 1.62
C THR A 47 -5.70 0.20 1.29
N MET A 48 -5.11 -0.29 0.19
CA MET A 48 -3.76 0.09 -0.23
C MET A 48 -3.65 1.57 -0.53
N ASP A 49 -4.56 2.12 -1.33
CA ASP A 49 -4.54 3.55 -1.69
C ASP A 49 -4.78 4.45 -0.48
N THR A 50 -5.68 4.07 0.43
CA THR A 50 -5.94 4.83 1.66
C THR A 50 -4.73 4.76 2.59
N PHE A 51 -4.12 3.58 2.75
CA PHE A 51 -2.91 3.40 3.56
C PHE A 51 -1.73 4.21 3.03
N GLY A 52 -1.50 4.18 1.72
CA GLY A 52 -0.45 4.95 1.06
C GLY A 52 -0.59 6.45 1.29
N ASP A 53 -1.80 6.97 1.12
CA ASP A 53 -2.10 8.38 1.30
C ASP A 53 -1.95 8.80 2.77
N MET A 54 -2.52 8.03 3.70
CA MET A 54 -2.43 8.34 5.14
C MET A 54 -1.01 8.22 5.72
N SER A 55 -0.24 7.24 5.25
CA SER A 55 1.06 6.90 5.85
C SER A 55 2.22 7.63 5.18
N PHE A 56 2.10 7.87 3.87
CA PHE A 56 3.18 8.38 3.04
C PHE A 56 2.77 9.57 2.16
N GLY A 57 1.50 9.95 2.12
CA GLY A 57 0.99 10.96 1.19
C GLY A 57 1.05 10.51 -0.27
N VAL A 58 1.06 9.20 -0.53
CA VAL A 58 1.22 8.62 -1.87
C VAL A 58 -0.05 7.94 -2.32
N ASP A 59 -0.47 8.23 -3.56
CA ASP A 59 -1.48 7.43 -4.25
C ASP A 59 -0.80 6.29 -5.02
N PHE A 60 -1.08 5.05 -4.65
CA PHE A 60 -0.56 3.89 -5.40
C PHE A 60 -1.33 3.62 -6.69
N GLY A 61 -2.43 4.33 -6.92
CA GLY A 61 -3.25 4.19 -8.11
C GLY A 61 -4.00 2.87 -8.18
N CYS A 62 -4.10 2.11 -7.08
CA CYS A 62 -4.74 0.81 -7.08
C CYS A 62 -6.21 0.91 -7.49
N LEU A 63 -6.92 1.97 -7.08
CA LEU A 63 -8.31 2.19 -7.49
C LEU A 63 -8.46 2.73 -8.92
N THR A 64 -7.56 3.60 -9.38
CA THR A 64 -7.71 4.32 -10.66
C THR A 64 -7.08 3.60 -11.85
N HIS A 65 -5.96 2.90 -11.64
CA HIS A 65 -5.19 2.18 -12.66
C HIS A 65 -4.93 0.74 -12.18
N PRO A 66 -5.97 -0.08 -11.97
CA PRO A 66 -5.80 -1.44 -11.41
C PRO A 66 -4.90 -2.35 -12.24
N GLU A 67 -4.79 -2.09 -13.55
CA GLU A 67 -3.90 -2.79 -14.47
C GLU A 67 -2.41 -2.40 -14.32
N GLU A 68 -2.12 -1.22 -13.75
CA GLU A 68 -0.77 -0.69 -13.55
C GLU A 68 -0.38 -0.75 -12.06
N LYS A 69 -0.23 -1.96 -11.53
CA LYS A 69 0.22 -2.13 -10.15
C LYS A 69 1.59 -1.47 -9.95
N SER A 70 1.66 -0.57 -8.98
CA SER A 70 2.93 0.04 -8.59
C SER A 70 3.94 -1.01 -8.13
N GLN A 71 5.23 -0.70 -8.28
CA GLN A 71 6.30 -1.58 -7.80
C GLN A 71 6.23 -1.81 -6.29
N PHE A 72 5.78 -0.82 -5.51
CA PHE A 72 5.56 -0.97 -4.08
C PHE A 72 4.52 -2.04 -3.79
N VAL A 73 3.33 -1.91 -4.40
CA VAL A 73 2.21 -2.86 -4.23
C VAL A 73 2.63 -4.26 -4.67
N THR A 74 3.34 -4.38 -5.78
CA THR A 74 3.82 -5.66 -6.30
C THR A 74 4.78 -6.37 -5.33
N ASN A 75 5.75 -5.65 -4.77
CA ASN A 75 6.68 -6.21 -3.78
C ASN A 75 5.99 -6.51 -2.44
N PHE A 76 5.00 -5.69 -2.07
CA PHE A 76 4.20 -5.88 -0.86
C PHE A 76 3.35 -7.15 -0.94
N ASP A 77 2.62 -7.34 -2.04
CA ASP A 77 1.83 -8.55 -2.33
C ASP A 77 2.72 -9.79 -2.28
N PHE A 78 3.85 -9.76 -2.99
CA PHE A 78 4.81 -10.87 -2.97
C PHE A 78 5.26 -11.21 -1.54
N ALA A 79 5.58 -10.19 -0.74
CA ALA A 79 5.98 -10.38 0.64
C ALA A 79 4.85 -10.99 1.49
N GLN A 80 3.61 -10.52 1.30
CA GLN A 80 2.43 -11.03 1.99
C GLN A 80 2.18 -12.50 1.67
N ASP A 81 2.27 -12.89 0.39
CA ASP A 81 2.10 -14.28 -0.04
C ASP A 81 3.16 -15.20 0.57
N ILE A 82 4.42 -14.76 0.61
CA ILE A 82 5.49 -15.54 1.26
C ILE A 82 5.19 -15.68 2.76
N MET A 83 4.75 -14.60 3.42
CA MET A 83 4.40 -14.66 4.83
C MET A 83 3.25 -15.63 5.09
N PHE A 84 2.23 -15.65 4.23
CA PHE A 84 1.11 -16.58 4.34
C PHE A 84 1.58 -18.04 4.20
N GLU A 85 2.46 -18.33 3.24
CA GLU A 85 2.97 -19.69 3.05
C GLU A 85 3.80 -20.23 4.23
N ARG A 86 4.47 -19.34 4.98
CA ARG A 86 5.26 -19.73 6.15
C ARG A 86 4.41 -20.39 7.23
N TYR A 87 3.12 -20.05 7.34
CA TYR A 87 2.21 -20.65 8.32
C TYR A 87 2.10 -22.17 8.16
N GLY A 88 2.14 -22.67 6.92
CA GLY A 88 2.06 -24.10 6.63
C GLY A 88 3.41 -24.82 6.51
N ARG A 89 4.53 -24.10 6.64
CA ARG A 89 5.88 -24.64 6.35
C ARG A 89 6.79 -24.61 7.58
N PRO A 90 6.90 -25.71 8.34
CA PRO A 90 7.91 -25.82 9.39
C PRO A 90 9.31 -25.65 8.78
N PHE A 91 10.25 -25.09 9.54
CA PHE A 91 11.63 -24.83 9.11
C PHE A 91 11.78 -23.90 7.88
N TRP A 92 10.77 -23.09 7.55
CA TRP A 92 10.80 -22.16 6.40
C TRP A 92 12.07 -21.30 6.32
N LYS A 93 12.64 -20.91 7.47
CA LYS A 93 13.88 -20.12 7.54
C LYS A 93 15.05 -20.80 6.82
N PHE A 94 15.21 -22.10 6.97
CA PHE A 94 16.29 -22.85 6.32
C PHE A 94 16.02 -22.97 4.81
N ILE A 95 14.78 -23.24 4.42
CA ILE A 95 14.38 -23.38 3.02
C ILE A 95 14.54 -22.04 2.26
N GLU A 96 14.09 -20.93 2.85
CA GLU A 96 14.20 -19.59 2.26
C GLU A 96 15.63 -19.07 2.22
N LYS A 97 16.52 -19.57 3.09
CA LYS A 97 17.93 -19.20 3.02
C LYS A 97 18.54 -19.60 1.67
N TYR A 98 18.18 -20.78 1.16
CA TYR A 98 18.80 -21.37 -0.04
C TYR A 98 17.92 -21.33 -1.31
N SER A 99 16.62 -21.05 -1.18
CA SER A 99 15.71 -20.98 -2.34
C SER A 99 15.76 -19.62 -3.06
N GLU A 100 15.39 -19.64 -4.35
CA GLU A 100 15.18 -18.42 -5.14
C GLU A 100 14.09 -17.54 -4.55
N LYS A 101 13.01 -18.16 -4.10
CA LYS A 101 11.89 -17.50 -3.44
C LYS A 101 12.33 -16.66 -2.24
N GLY A 102 13.20 -17.20 -1.39
CA GLY A 102 13.74 -16.44 -0.27
C GLY A 102 14.72 -15.35 -0.70
N ARG A 103 15.45 -15.49 -1.81
CA ARG A 103 16.24 -14.39 -2.39
C ARG A 103 15.32 -13.25 -2.86
N ASN A 104 14.23 -13.58 -3.54
CA ASN A 104 13.24 -12.60 -4.00
C ASN A 104 12.53 -11.93 -2.81
N MET A 105 12.27 -12.65 -1.71
CA MET A 105 11.72 -12.07 -0.48
C MET A 105 12.67 -11.02 0.13
N ARG A 106 13.97 -11.32 0.17
CA ARG A 106 14.97 -10.33 0.64
C ARG A 106 15.03 -9.10 -0.27
N LYS A 107 14.91 -9.29 -1.59
CA LYS A 107 14.85 -8.18 -2.56
C LYS A 107 13.58 -7.34 -2.36
N ALA A 108 12.43 -7.97 -2.20
CA ALA A 108 11.16 -7.29 -1.97
C ALA A 108 11.18 -6.50 -0.67
N CYS A 109 11.62 -7.11 0.44
CA CYS A 109 11.80 -6.39 1.70
C CYS A 109 12.77 -5.22 1.56
N LYS A 110 13.90 -5.40 0.87
CA LYS A 110 14.86 -4.32 0.63
C LYS A 110 14.24 -3.17 -0.18
N TYR A 111 13.50 -3.48 -1.24
CA TYR A 111 12.81 -2.48 -2.05
C TYR A 111 11.81 -1.68 -1.20
N ILE A 112 10.98 -2.36 -0.41
CA ILE A 112 9.99 -1.72 0.47
C ILE A 112 10.70 -0.82 1.49
N ASP A 113 11.77 -1.30 2.10
CA ASP A 113 12.56 -0.55 3.08
C ASP A 113 13.19 0.71 2.46
N ASP A 114 13.88 0.56 1.32
CA ASP A 114 14.48 1.67 0.58
C ASP A 114 13.42 2.68 0.15
N TYR A 115 12.26 2.22 -0.33
CA TYR A 115 11.13 3.07 -0.73
C TYR A 115 10.60 3.90 0.45
N VAL A 116 10.35 3.27 1.60
CA VAL A 116 9.88 3.94 2.82
C VAL A 116 10.90 4.93 3.36
N TYR A 117 12.18 4.55 3.43
CA TYR A 117 13.23 5.46 3.89
C TYR A 117 13.42 6.67 2.98
N ASN A 118 13.31 6.50 1.67
CA ASN A 118 13.36 7.62 0.74
C ASN A 118 12.23 8.62 1.00
N MET A 119 11.00 8.16 1.25
CA MET A 119 9.88 9.03 1.58
C MET A 119 10.10 9.77 2.91
N ILE A 120 10.59 9.07 3.94
CA ILE A 120 10.93 9.69 5.24
C ILE A 120 11.99 10.77 5.07
N ASN A 121 13.03 10.52 4.28
CA ASN A 121 14.12 11.46 4.06
C ASN A 121 13.65 12.68 3.27
N ASN A 122 12.86 12.49 2.22
CA ASN A 122 12.28 13.59 1.43
C ASN A 122 11.42 14.51 2.31
N HIS A 123 10.55 13.93 3.14
CA HIS A 123 9.71 14.69 4.04
C HIS A 123 10.52 15.50 5.07
N LYS A 124 11.61 14.94 5.60
CA LYS A 124 12.52 15.69 6.49
C LYS A 124 13.18 16.86 5.79
N SER A 125 13.62 16.68 4.55
CA SER A 125 14.24 17.74 3.75
C SER A 125 13.26 18.88 3.44
N GLU A 126 12.01 18.56 3.09
CA GLU A 126 10.95 19.57 2.88
C GLU A 126 10.71 20.42 4.13
N LEU A 127 10.60 19.79 5.30
CA LEU A 127 10.43 20.49 6.58
C LEU A 127 11.64 21.36 6.96
N GLU A 128 12.86 20.97 6.55
CA GLU A 128 14.05 21.79 6.74
C GLU A 128 14.09 23.01 5.83
N ILE A 129 13.55 22.90 4.61
CA ILE A 129 13.40 24.02 3.67
C ILE A 129 12.36 25.02 4.21
N GLU A 130 11.20 24.55 4.64
CA GLU A 130 10.14 25.40 5.21
C GLU A 130 10.60 26.18 6.45
N LYS A 131 11.46 25.60 7.30
CA LYS A 131 12.00 26.29 8.48
C LYS A 131 13.03 27.38 8.17
N LYS A 132 13.63 27.35 6.97
CA LYS A 132 14.65 28.32 6.52
C LYS A 132 14.05 29.45 5.69
N SER A 133 12.82 29.30 5.23
CA SER A 133 12.05 30.34 4.52
C SER A 133 11.26 31.20 5.50
#